data_AF-A0A495JBW6-F1
#
_entry.id   AF-A0A495JBW6-F1
#
_cell.length_a   1.000
_cell.length_b   1.000
_cell.length_c   1.000
_cell.angle_alpha   90.00
_cell.angle_beta   90.00
_cell.angle_gamma   90.00
#
_symmetry.space_group_name_H-M   'P 1'
#
loop_
_entity.id
_entity.type
_entity.pdbx_description
1 polymer ?
#
loop_
_entity_poly.entity_id
_entity_poly.type
_entity_poly.pdbx_seq_one_letter_code
_entity_poly.pdbx_strand_id
1 'polypeptide(L)'
;MTSARFFFDAGSGTVLWAVDPEDQKIWGYAVDLDELPISPHLRTELINLVEEYDTSLNWEYPPDPGPWREPRCQRFNEAVRETLGRLRAELGPSWQIQDGFTELHEDPDLDRYLLDPRGFARGGTN
;
A
#
# COMPACT_ATOMS: atom_id res chain seq x y z
N MET A 1 7.04 -10.89 -20.91
CA MET A 1 6.82 -11.13 -19.47
C MET A 1 6.54 -9.77 -18.90
N THR A 2 5.38 -9.57 -18.29
CA THR A 2 4.95 -8.27 -17.79
C THR A 2 5.66 -7.98 -16.47
N SER A 3 6.24 -6.79 -16.31
CA SER A 3 6.96 -6.38 -15.11
C SER A 3 6.18 -5.30 -14.36
N ALA A 4 5.89 -5.54 -13.09
CA ALA A 4 5.19 -4.58 -12.24
C ALA A 4 5.76 -4.55 -10.82
N ARG A 5 5.65 -3.40 -10.17
CA ARG A 5 6.03 -3.22 -8.76
C ARG A 5 4.77 -3.14 -7.91
N PHE A 6 4.76 -3.89 -6.81
CA PHE A 6 3.70 -3.88 -5.83
C PHE A 6 4.05 -2.92 -4.69
N PHE A 7 3.31 -1.82 -4.56
CA PHE A 7 3.42 -0.89 -3.42
C PHE A 7 2.19 0.02 -3.37
N PHE A 8 1.96 0.63 -2.21
CA PHE A 8 0.86 1.57 -2.01
C PHE A 8 1.30 3.00 -2.31
N ASP A 9 0.45 3.73 -3.01
CA ASP A 9 0.49 5.19 -3.11
C ASP A 9 -0.85 5.75 -2.62
N ALA A 10 -0.79 6.73 -1.73
CA ALA A 10 -1.95 7.20 -0.99
C ALA A 10 -3.01 7.80 -1.92
N GLY A 11 -4.25 7.32 -1.81
CA GLY A 11 -5.38 7.78 -2.64
C GLY A 11 -5.29 7.40 -4.11
N SER A 12 -4.35 6.53 -4.50
CA SER A 12 -4.16 6.13 -5.90
C SER A 12 -5.19 5.12 -6.41
N GLY A 13 -5.86 4.39 -5.51
CA GLY A 13 -6.85 3.37 -5.89
C GLY A 13 -6.26 2.04 -6.38
N THR A 14 -4.93 1.87 -6.39
CA THR A 14 -4.27 0.61 -6.80
C THR A 14 -3.02 0.31 -5.97
N VAL A 15 -2.49 -0.89 -6.14
CA VAL A 15 -1.23 -1.36 -5.52
C VAL A 15 -0.20 -1.82 -6.54
N LEU A 16 -0.52 -1.77 -7.84
CA LEU A 16 0.31 -2.39 -8.87
C LEU A 16 0.70 -1.38 -9.96
N TRP A 17 1.99 -1.30 -10.24
CA TRP A 17 2.58 -0.26 -11.08
C TRP A 17 3.45 -0.87 -12.16
N ALA A 18 3.12 -0.64 -13.43
CA ALA A 18 3.90 -1.20 -14.54
C ALA A 18 5.29 -0.54 -14.62
N VAL A 19 6.33 -1.38 -14.68
CA VAL A 19 7.73 -0.92 -14.64
C VAL A 19 8.22 -0.55 -16.03
N ASP A 20 7.99 -1.41 -17.01
CA ASP A 20 8.56 -1.23 -18.35
C ASP A 20 7.65 -0.38 -19.25
N PRO A 21 8.20 0.50 -20.11
CA PRO A 21 7.39 1.35 -20.99
C PRO A 21 6.49 0.59 -21.97
N GLU A 22 6.83 -0.65 -22.31
CA GLU A 22 5.99 -1.52 -23.14
C GLU A 22 4.77 -2.01 -22.37
N ASP A 23 4.95 -2.40 -21.11
CA ASP A 23 3.86 -2.82 -20.23
C ASP A 23 2.95 -1.64 -19.88
N GLN A 24 3.50 -0.45 -19.67
CA GLN A 24 2.72 0.77 -19.42
C GLN A 24 1.79 1.15 -20.58
N LYS A 25 2.14 0.79 -21.83
CA LYS A 25 1.25 1.01 -22.99
C LYS A 25 0.05 0.05 -22.99
N ILE A 26 0.21 -1.12 -22.37
CA ILE A 26 -0.83 -2.16 -22.32
C ILE A 26 -1.72 -1.96 -21.10
N TRP A 27 -1.11 -1.74 -19.94
CA TRP A 27 -1.77 -1.75 -18.63
C TRP A 27 -1.90 -0.38 -17.96
N GLY A 28 -1.31 0.67 -18.56
CA GLY A 28 -1.12 1.95 -17.89
C GLY A 28 0.04 1.93 -16.89
N TYR A 29 0.42 3.11 -16.39
CA TYR A 29 1.42 3.20 -15.31
C TYR A 29 0.88 2.67 -13.99
N ALA A 30 -0.31 3.12 -13.60
CA ALA A 30 -1.12 2.53 -12.54
C ALA A 30 -1.98 1.42 -13.17
N VAL A 31 -1.76 0.18 -12.78
CA VAL A 31 -2.48 -0.96 -13.34
C VAL A 31 -3.88 -1.00 -12.73
N ASP A 32 -4.90 -1.04 -13.59
CA ASP A 32 -6.28 -1.24 -13.18
C ASP A 32 -6.49 -2.68 -12.71
N LEU A 33 -6.91 -2.84 -11.46
CA LEU A 33 -7.15 -4.15 -10.85
C LEU A 33 -8.32 -4.89 -11.51
N ASP A 34 -9.26 -4.18 -12.14
CA ASP A 34 -10.38 -4.79 -12.86
C ASP A 34 -9.96 -5.48 -14.16
N GLU A 35 -8.84 -5.05 -14.75
CA GLU A 35 -8.29 -5.63 -15.98
C GLU A 35 -7.40 -6.85 -15.71
N LEU A 36 -6.98 -7.07 -14.46
CA LEU A 36 -6.13 -8.19 -14.10
C LEU A 36 -6.87 -9.53 -14.24
N PRO A 37 -6.21 -10.57 -14.81
CA PRO A 37 -6.76 -11.91 -14.96
C PRO A 37 -6.68 -12.70 -13.64
N ILE A 38 -7.22 -12.12 -12.56
CA ILE A 38 -7.28 -12.69 -11.22
C ILE A 38 -8.73 -12.95 -10.81
N SER A 39 -8.90 -13.74 -9.76
CA SER A 39 -10.18 -14.05 -9.17
C SER A 39 -10.86 -12.78 -8.64
N PRO A 40 -12.20 -12.67 -8.72
CA PRO A 40 -12.93 -11.55 -8.15
C PRO A 40 -12.67 -11.39 -6.64
N HIS A 41 -12.48 -12.50 -5.93
CA HIS A 41 -12.17 -12.49 -4.51
C HIS A 41 -10.83 -11.79 -4.23
N LEU A 42 -9.75 -12.19 -4.91
CA LEU A 42 -8.44 -11.57 -4.76
C LEU A 42 -8.48 -10.09 -5.15
N ARG A 43 -9.24 -9.73 -6.19
CA ARG A 43 -9.42 -8.32 -6.56
C ARG A 43 -10.06 -7.51 -5.43
N THR A 44 -11.14 -8.01 -4.82
CA THR A 44 -11.77 -7.36 -3.66
C THR A 44 -10.79 -7.23 -2.49
N GLU A 45 -9.96 -8.24 -2.23
CA GLU A 45 -8.92 -8.15 -1.19
C GLU A 45 -7.91 -7.04 -1.47
N LEU A 46 -7.45 -6.90 -2.71
CA LEU A 46 -6.52 -5.83 -3.10
C LEU A 46 -7.14 -4.44 -2.95
N ILE A 47 -8.40 -4.28 -3.38
CA ILE A 47 -9.15 -3.02 -3.21
C ILE A 47 -9.29 -2.68 -1.73
N ASN A 48 -9.68 -3.65 -0.90
CA ASN A 48 -9.81 -3.45 0.54
C ASN A 48 -8.46 -3.07 1.19
N LEU A 49 -7.34 -3.65 0.74
CA LEU A 49 -6.01 -3.26 1.22
C LEU A 49 -5.66 -1.82 0.85
N VAL A 50 -6.01 -1.36 -0.37
CA VAL A 50 -5.83 0.05 -0.76
C VAL A 50 -6.62 0.97 0.14
N GLU A 51 -7.92 0.70 0.28
CA GLU A 51 -8.81 1.51 1.11
C GLU A 51 -8.36 1.51 2.58
N GLU A 52 -7.92 0.36 3.09
CA GLU A 52 -7.40 0.27 4.45
C GLU A 52 -6.09 1.05 4.59
N TYR A 53 -5.14 0.91 3.66
CA TYR A 53 -3.87 1.65 3.64
C TYR A 53 -4.10 3.17 3.72
N ASP A 54 -5.08 3.69 2.99
CA ASP A 54 -5.40 5.12 3.04
C ASP A 54 -5.77 5.55 4.46
N THR A 55 -6.43 4.72 5.26
CA THR A 55 -6.73 5.05 6.66
C THR A 55 -5.52 5.04 7.60
N SER A 56 -4.34 4.60 7.13
CA SER A 56 -3.10 4.65 7.90
C SER A 56 -2.49 6.05 7.99
N LEU A 57 -2.95 6.97 7.14
CA LEU A 57 -2.40 8.31 7.02
C LEU A 57 -3.22 9.34 7.79
N ASN A 58 -2.53 10.40 8.21
CA ASN A 58 -3.19 11.61 8.70
C ASN A 58 -3.59 12.49 7.51
N TRP A 59 -4.83 12.37 7.03
CA TRP A 59 -5.28 13.16 5.87
C TRP A 59 -5.46 14.65 6.15
N GLU A 60 -5.61 15.06 7.41
CA GLU A 60 -5.69 16.48 7.77
C GLU A 60 -4.33 17.16 7.57
N TYR A 61 -3.25 16.47 7.98
CA TYR A 61 -1.89 16.91 7.75
C TYR A 61 -0.97 15.69 7.61
N PRO A 62 -0.66 15.22 6.38
CA PRO A 62 0.12 14.00 6.13
C PRO A 62 1.49 13.95 6.80
N PRO A 63 2.18 15.08 7.02
CA PRO A 63 3.41 15.06 7.79
C PRO A 63 3.21 14.64 9.25
N ASP A 64 2.03 14.74 9.86
CA ASP A 64 1.82 14.32 11.26
C ASP A 64 1.64 12.80 11.39
N PRO A 65 1.81 12.24 12.61
CA PRO A 65 1.60 10.83 12.87
C PRO A 65 0.26 10.30 12.34
N GLY A 66 0.33 9.18 11.62
CA GLY A 66 -0.84 8.42 11.21
C GLY A 66 -1.56 7.80 12.42
N PRO A 67 -2.88 7.56 12.35
CA PRO A 67 -3.68 7.16 13.51
C PRO A 67 -3.49 5.69 13.93
N TRP A 68 -2.71 4.91 13.19
CA TRP A 68 -2.59 3.48 13.43
C TRP A 68 -1.65 3.14 14.58
N ARG A 69 -2.12 2.23 15.43
CA ARG A 69 -1.31 1.59 16.47
C ARG A 69 -0.64 0.34 15.93
N GLU A 70 0.47 -0.05 16.56
CA GLU A 70 1.34 -1.12 16.12
C GLU A 70 0.60 -2.45 15.87
N PRO A 71 -0.36 -2.89 16.72
CA PRO A 71 -1.12 -4.12 16.44
C PRO A 71 -1.94 -4.07 15.15
N ARG A 72 -2.39 -2.87 14.72
CA ARG A 72 -3.10 -2.71 13.44
C ARG A 72 -2.13 -2.77 12.28
N CYS A 73 -0.98 -2.08 12.39
CA CYS A 73 0.08 -2.13 11.40
C CYS A 73 0.54 -3.57 11.13
N GLN A 74 0.75 -4.36 12.19
CA GLN A 74 1.16 -5.77 12.07
C GLN A 74 0.14 -6.63 11.32
N ARG A 75 -1.15 -6.53 11.66
CA ARG A 75 -2.22 -7.25 10.96
C ARG A 75 -2.28 -6.87 9.48
N PHE A 76 -2.13 -5.59 9.18
CA PHE A 76 -2.12 -5.11 7.80
C PHE A 76 -0.90 -5.66 7.03
N ASN A 77 0.30 -5.59 7.60
CA ASN A 77 1.51 -6.10 6.97
C ASN A 77 1.41 -7.62 6.69
N GLU A 78 0.83 -8.39 7.60
CA GLU A 78 0.53 -9.81 7.39
C GLU A 78 -0.43 -10.02 6.21
N ALA A 79 -1.54 -9.28 6.17
CA ALA A 79 -2.51 -9.35 5.09
C ALA A 79 -1.91 -8.99 3.73
N VAL A 80 -1.02 -7.99 3.67
CA VAL A 80 -0.30 -7.60 2.45
C VAL A 80 0.60 -8.74 1.95
N ARG A 81 1.41 -9.34 2.84
CA ARG A 81 2.31 -10.44 2.47
C ARG A 81 1.54 -11.65 1.93
N GLU A 82 0.44 -12.02 2.58
CA GLU A 82 -0.40 -13.12 2.13
C GLU A 82 -1.06 -12.84 0.77
N THR A 83 -1.62 -11.64 0.60
CA THR A 83 -2.30 -11.24 -0.63
C THR A 83 -1.33 -11.10 -1.80
N LEU A 84 -0.12 -10.58 -1.58
CA LEU A 84 0.95 -10.55 -2.58
C LEU A 84 1.37 -11.97 -3.01
N GLY A 85 1.42 -12.92 -2.07
CA GLY A 85 1.64 -14.33 -2.37
C GLY A 85 0.57 -14.91 -3.30
N ARG A 86 -0.71 -14.64 -3.01
CA ARG A 86 -1.85 -15.05 -3.85
C ARG A 86 -1.81 -14.39 -5.23
N LEU A 87 -1.52 -13.10 -5.29
CA LEU A 87 -1.39 -12.35 -6.54
C LEU A 87 -0.33 -12.94 -7.46
N ARG A 88 0.85 -13.25 -6.93
CA ARG A 88 1.91 -13.92 -7.71
C ARG A 88 1.48 -15.31 -8.20
N ALA A 89 0.75 -16.05 -7.38
CA ALA A 89 0.28 -17.38 -7.75
C ALA A 89 -0.77 -17.34 -8.86
N GLU A 90 -1.74 -16.42 -8.79
CA GLU A 90 -2.81 -16.29 -9.79
C GLU A 90 -2.32 -15.70 -11.12
N LEU A 91 -1.48 -14.66 -11.08
CA LEU A 91 -0.89 -14.10 -12.31
C LEU A 91 0.12 -15.05 -12.96
N GLY A 92 0.75 -15.90 -12.15
CA GLY A 92 1.67 -16.93 -12.62
C GLY A 92 2.94 -16.35 -13.28
N PRO A 93 3.66 -17.19 -14.05
CA PRO A 93 5.00 -16.84 -14.56
C PRO A 93 4.99 -15.83 -15.72
N SER A 94 3.83 -15.45 -16.25
CA SER A 94 3.73 -14.39 -17.25
C SER A 94 3.98 -13.00 -16.65
N TRP A 95 3.89 -12.88 -15.33
CA TRP A 95 4.15 -11.66 -14.57
C TRP A 95 5.37 -11.80 -13.66
N GLN A 96 6.17 -10.73 -13.61
CA GLN A 96 7.21 -10.52 -12.61
C GLN A 96 6.77 -9.41 -11.67
N ILE A 97 6.33 -9.78 -10.47
CA ILE A 97 5.88 -8.82 -9.45
C ILE A 97 7.00 -8.54 -8.46
N GLN A 98 7.57 -7.35 -8.54
CA GLN A 98 8.59 -6.85 -7.60
C GLN A 98 7.89 -6.38 -6.32
N ASP A 99 8.37 -6.85 -5.17
CA ASP A 99 7.88 -6.34 -3.88
C ASP A 99 8.50 -4.96 -3.62
N GLY A 100 7.67 -3.93 -3.59
CA GLY A 100 8.05 -2.58 -3.23
C GLY A 100 7.40 -2.10 -1.94
N PHE A 101 6.62 -2.95 -1.26
CA PHE A 101 5.91 -2.57 -0.05
C PHE A 101 6.89 -2.35 1.09
N THR A 102 6.70 -1.27 1.83
CA THR A 102 7.41 -1.00 3.07
C THR A 102 6.42 -1.22 4.21
N GLU A 103 6.79 -2.09 5.14
CA GLU A 103 5.95 -2.41 6.29
C GLU A 103 5.61 -1.17 7.10
N LEU A 104 4.34 -1.09 7.50
CA LEU A 104 3.86 -0.02 8.35
C LEU A 104 4.23 -0.30 9.79
N HIS A 105 4.52 0.75 10.53
CA HIS A 105 4.74 0.73 11.97
C HIS A 105 4.01 1.91 12.60
N GLU A 106 3.66 1.76 13.87
CA GLU A 106 3.18 2.90 14.64
C GLU A 106 4.20 4.04 14.59
N ASP A 107 3.72 5.25 14.34
CA ASP A 107 4.59 6.42 14.40
C ASP A 107 5.06 6.60 15.86
N PRO A 108 6.38 6.66 16.11
CA PRO A 108 6.91 6.75 17.48
C PRO A 108 6.47 8.02 18.22
N ASP A 109 6.05 9.05 17.49
CA ASP A 109 5.55 10.30 18.05
C ASP A 109 4.01 10.31 18.22
N LEU A 110 3.29 9.23 17.90
CA LEU A 110 1.82 9.18 17.93
C LEU A 110 1.24 9.50 19.32
N ASP A 111 1.84 8.97 20.39
CA ASP A 111 1.38 9.31 21.74
C ASP A 111 1.57 10.79 22.08
N ARG A 112 2.67 11.40 21.64
CA ARG A 112 2.90 12.84 21.81
C ARG A 112 1.88 13.65 21.01
N TYR A 113 1.61 13.22 19.78
CA TYR A 113 0.61 13.84 18.91
C TYR A 113 -0.79 13.80 19.52
N LEU A 114 -1.24 12.64 20.03
CA LEU A 114 -2.59 12.49 20.58
C LEU A 114 -2.79 13.26 21.90
N LEU A 115 -1.73 13.53 22.66
CA LEU A 115 -1.81 14.34 23.89
C LEU A 115 -2.05 15.82 23.62
N ASP A 116 -1.41 16.38 22.57
CA ASP A 116 -1.60 17.77 22.15
C ASP A 116 -1.39 17.93 20.63
N PRO A 117 -2.42 17.63 19.80
CA PRO A 117 -2.29 17.72 18.35
C PRO A 117 -2.01 19.13 17.85
N ARG A 118 -2.46 20.17 18.57
CA ARG A 118 -2.31 21.57 18.16
C ARG A 118 -0.93 22.13 18.46
N GLY A 119 -0.31 21.65 19.54
CA GLY A 119 1.06 22.00 19.93
C GLY A 119 2.11 21.03 19.38
N PHE A 120 1.70 20.00 18.62
CA PHE A 120 2.61 19.00 18.09
C PHE A 120 3.58 19.61 17.07
N ALA A 121 4.86 19.32 17.26
CA ALA A 121 5.89 19.50 16.25
C ALA A 121 6.72 18.23 16.23
N ARG A 122 7.04 17.71 15.04
CA ARG A 122 8.03 16.64 14.92
C ARG A 122 9.36 17.14 15.47
N GLY A 123 10.00 16.33 16.31
CA GLY A 123 11.36 16.62 16.76
C GLY A 123 12.26 16.65 15.53
N GLY A 124 12.79 17.83 15.16
CA GLY A 124 13.71 17.94 14.05
C GLY A 124 14.94 17.10 14.34
N THR A 125 15.17 16.05 13.55
CA THR A 125 16.50 15.45 13.43
C THR A 125 17.39 16.47 12.75
N ASN A 126 18.25 17.12 13.55
CA ASN A 126 19.46 17.75 13.03
C ASN A 126 20.57 16.70 12.90
#